data_AF-A0A5B8B7K4-F1
#
_entry.id   AF-A0A5B8B7K4-F1
#
_cell.length_a   1.000
_cell.length_b   1.000
_cell.length_c   1.000
_cell.angle_alpha   90.00
_cell.angle_beta   90.00
_cell.angle_gamma   90.00
#
_symmetry.space_group_name_H-M   'P 1'
#
loop_
_entity.id
_entity.type
_entity.pdbx_description
1 polymer ?
#
loop_
_entity_poly.entity_id
_entity_poly.type
_entity_poly.pdbx_seq_one_letter_code
_entity_poly.pdbx_strand_id
1 'polypeptide(L)'
;MAESVRPPETRDVWPRALIAFGVGLLVFLAVSAVALKFVFDTTPVWPPPGPAAESDRESPALQRTPESDLAAFRSKEDKELTTLGWVNRTADIARIPVEEAMKLVAQDGLPNWSKSTAALDGECTLLDQNVPRAPQVGNCRGGAKAGAGP
;
A
#
# COMPACT_ATOMS: atom_id res chain seq x y z
N MET A 1 55.69 6.11 49.65
CA MET A 1 54.85 6.56 48.52
C MET A 1 55.19 8.02 48.30
N ALA A 2 55.95 8.33 47.25
CA ALA A 2 56.42 9.70 46.99
C ALA A 2 55.43 10.41 46.06
N GLU A 3 54.89 11.53 46.53
CA GLU A 3 54.01 12.43 45.78
C GLU A 3 54.81 13.05 44.62
N SER A 4 54.42 12.76 43.38
CA SER A 4 55.03 13.38 42.20
C SER A 4 54.42 14.77 42.01
N VAL A 5 55.07 15.81 42.51
CA VAL A 5 54.71 17.19 42.18
C VAL A 5 55.03 17.42 40.70
N ARG A 6 54.00 17.43 39.86
CA ARG A 6 54.14 17.77 38.44
C ARG A 6 54.21 19.29 38.31
N PRO A 7 55.23 19.86 37.66
CA PRO A 7 55.27 21.30 37.39
C PRO A 7 54.10 21.68 36.46
N PRO A 8 53.53 22.89 36.60
CA PRO A 8 52.54 23.39 35.66
C PRO A 8 53.17 23.50 34.27
N GLU A 9 52.53 22.89 33.26
CA GLU A 9 53.02 22.91 31.88
C GLU A 9 52.83 24.30 31.27
N THR A 10 53.92 25.05 31.08
CA THR A 10 53.94 26.44 30.60
C THR A 10 54.03 26.54 29.07
N ARG A 11 53.47 25.57 28.33
CA ARG A 11 53.48 25.65 26.86
C ARG A 11 52.37 26.59 26.41
N ASP A 12 52.65 27.88 26.52
CA ASP A 12 51.76 28.95 26.08
C ASP A 12 51.56 28.86 24.57
N VAL A 13 50.33 28.51 24.18
CA VAL A 13 49.92 28.55 22.79
C VAL A 13 49.97 30.02 22.35
N TRP A 14 50.75 30.31 21.30
CA TRP A 14 50.93 31.68 20.84
C TRP A 14 49.58 32.30 20.46
N PRO A 15 49.11 33.36 21.15
CA PRO A 15 47.76 33.89 20.94
C PRO A 15 47.51 34.32 19.49
N ARG A 16 48.54 34.84 18.84
CA ARG A 16 48.49 35.26 17.43
C ARG A 16 48.31 34.07 16.47
N ALA A 17 48.90 32.92 16.79
CA ALA A 17 48.74 31.70 16.00
C ALA A 17 47.32 31.14 16.15
N LEU A 18 46.75 31.17 17.35
CA LEU A 18 45.35 30.80 17.58
C LEU A 18 44.38 31.71 16.82
N ILE A 19 44.61 33.02 16.85
CA ILE A 19 43.78 33.98 16.12
C ILE A 19 43.93 33.77 14.61
N ALA A 20 45.16 33.62 14.11
CA ALA A 20 45.40 33.36 12.68
C ALA A 20 44.72 32.06 12.21
N PHE A 21 44.77 31.01 13.02
CA PHE A 21 44.08 29.75 12.74
C PHE A 21 42.55 29.93 12.72
N GLY A 22 41.99 30.61 13.72
CA GLY A 22 40.55 30.88 13.79
C GLY A 22 40.05 31.72 12.60
N VAL A 23 40.80 32.76 12.22
CA VAL A 23 40.50 33.58 11.04
C VAL A 23 40.63 32.73 9.76
N GLY A 24 41.67 31.91 9.65
CA GLY A 24 41.86 31.01 8.51
C GLY A 24 40.70 30.03 8.35
N LEU A 25 40.22 29.43 9.46
CA LEU A 25 39.06 28.53 9.45
C LEU A 25 37.79 29.25 9.02
N LEU A 26 37.53 30.46 9.52
CA LEU A 26 36.37 31.25 9.12
C LEU A 26 36.40 31.61 7.64
N VAL A 27 37.57 32.03 7.12
CA VAL A 27 37.74 32.32 5.70
C VAL A 27 37.52 31.06 4.87
N PHE A 28 38.07 29.92 5.29
CA PHE A 28 37.86 28.64 4.60
C PHE A 28 36.37 28.27 4.54
N LEU A 29 35.65 28.34 5.66
CA LEU A 29 34.21 28.05 5.69
C LEU A 29 33.41 29.02 4.80
N ALA A 30 33.75 30.30 4.81
CA ALA A 30 33.10 31.29 3.95
C ALA A 30 33.34 31.00 2.47
N VAL A 31 34.58 30.69 2.08
CA VAL A 31 34.93 30.31 0.70
C VAL A 31 34.21 29.03 0.28
N SER A 32 34.16 28.01 1.15
CA SER A 32 33.41 26.78 0.89
C SER A 32 31.92 27.05 0.70
N ALA A 33 31.30 27.88 1.55
CA ALA A 33 29.89 28.23 1.41
C ALA A 33 29.60 28.99 0.11
N VAL A 34 30.47 29.93 -0.26
CA VAL A 34 30.38 30.67 -1.53
C VAL A 34 30.55 29.72 -2.71
N ALA A 35 31.53 28.83 -2.69
CA ALA A 35 31.73 27.82 -3.72
C ALA A 35 30.52 26.88 -3.85
N LEU A 36 29.95 26.43 -2.73
CA LEU A 36 28.72 25.64 -2.73
C LEU A 36 27.56 26.41 -3.34
N LYS A 37 27.41 27.70 -3.04
CA LYS A 37 26.36 28.55 -3.62
C LYS A 37 26.54 28.79 -5.12
N PHE A 38 27.77 28.86 -5.62
CA PHE A 38 28.05 29.06 -7.04
C PHE A 38 27.94 27.76 -7.85
N VAL A 39 28.36 26.63 -7.28
CA VAL A 39 28.33 25.32 -7.94
C VAL A 39 26.95 24.69 -7.85
N PHE A 40 26.27 24.82 -6.71
CA PHE A 40 24.97 24.24 -6.46
C PHE A 40 23.90 25.35 -6.43
N ASP A 41 22.84 25.16 -7.21
CA ASP A 41 21.62 25.97 -7.07
C ASP A 41 20.97 25.62 -5.72
N THR A 42 21.33 26.38 -4.69
CA THR A 42 20.87 26.25 -3.31
C THR A 42 19.50 26.89 -3.08
N THR A 43 18.77 27.23 -4.15
CA THR A 43 17.37 27.62 -4.03
C THR A 43 16.60 26.45 -3.41
N PRO A 44 15.91 26.65 -2.27
CA PRO A 44 15.12 25.60 -1.65
C PRO A 44 13.91 25.29 -2.55
N VAL A 45 14.07 24.34 -3.47
CA VAL A 45 12.98 23.77 -4.26
C VAL A 45 12.25 22.75 -3.40
N TRP A 46 11.21 23.22 -2.72
CA TRP A 46 10.23 22.37 -2.03
C TRP A 46 9.09 22.05 -2.98
N PRO A 47 8.63 20.78 -3.05
CA PRO A 47 9.19 19.74 -3.93
C PRO A 47 9.24 20.19 -5.41
N PRO A 48 10.08 19.57 -6.25
CA PRO A 48 10.09 19.85 -7.69
C PRO A 48 8.72 19.54 -8.31
N PRO A 49 8.23 20.31 -9.31
CA PRO A 49 7.26 19.82 -10.27
C PRO A 49 7.93 18.71 -11.11
N GLY A 50 8.21 17.57 -10.49
CA GLY A 50 8.51 16.33 -11.18
C GLY A 50 7.21 15.58 -11.45
N PRO A 51 7.24 14.47 -12.19
CA PRO A 51 6.06 13.64 -12.46
C PRO A 51 5.34 13.10 -11.19
N ALA A 52 5.92 13.28 -10.00
CA ALA A 52 5.27 13.00 -8.71
C ALA A 52 4.42 14.18 -8.15
N ALA A 53 4.59 15.39 -8.70
CA ALA A 53 3.81 16.59 -8.38
C ALA A 53 2.75 16.89 -9.45
N GLU A 54 2.99 16.46 -10.70
CA GLU A 54 1.89 16.00 -11.53
C GLU A 54 1.25 14.85 -10.75
N SER A 55 -0.04 14.90 -10.45
CA SER A 55 -0.69 13.69 -9.95
C SER A 55 -0.63 12.67 -11.09
N ASP A 56 0.41 11.86 -11.13
CA ASP A 56 0.42 10.65 -11.93
C ASP A 56 -0.84 9.91 -11.50
N ARG A 57 -1.86 9.92 -12.36
CA ARG A 57 -3.06 9.11 -12.17
C ARG A 57 -2.69 7.63 -12.03
N GLU A 58 -1.49 7.27 -12.50
CA GLU A 58 -0.83 5.98 -12.39
C GLU A 58 -0.21 5.68 -11.01
N SER A 59 0.12 6.70 -10.20
CA SER A 59 0.69 6.50 -8.87
C SER A 59 -0.45 6.44 -7.84
N PRO A 60 -0.56 5.38 -7.00
CA PRO A 60 -1.64 5.30 -6.02
C PRO A 60 -1.57 6.50 -5.09
N ALA A 61 -2.58 7.36 -5.15
CA ALA A 61 -2.66 8.56 -4.33
C ALA A 61 -2.62 8.16 -2.84
N LEU A 62 -1.74 8.81 -2.07
CA LEU A 62 -1.66 8.57 -0.63
C LEU A 62 -3.00 8.99 0.02
N GLN A 63 -3.67 8.04 0.67
CA GLN A 63 -4.93 8.30 1.37
C GLN A 63 -4.67 9.22 2.56
N ARG A 64 -5.26 10.42 2.55
CA ARG A 64 -4.98 11.47 3.55
C ARG A 64 -5.52 11.13 4.94
N THR A 65 -6.64 10.41 5.01
CA THR A 65 -7.37 10.10 6.25
C THR A 65 -7.89 8.66 6.23
N PRO A 66 -7.00 7.66 6.41
CA PRO A 66 -7.37 6.25 6.28
C PRO A 66 -8.45 5.81 7.30
N GLU A 67 -8.45 6.37 8.50
CA GLU A 67 -9.39 6.00 9.58
C GLU A 67 -10.84 6.35 9.25
N SER A 68 -11.09 7.56 8.75
CA SER A 68 -12.45 8.00 8.39
C SER A 68 -13.00 7.21 7.21
N ASP A 69 -12.13 6.92 6.24
CA ASP A 69 -12.50 6.24 5.02
C ASP A 69 -12.80 4.77 5.29
N LEU A 70 -12.01 4.13 6.15
CA LEU A 70 -12.27 2.76 6.61
C LEU A 70 -13.58 2.68 7.41
N ALA A 71 -13.86 3.63 8.30
CA ALA A 71 -15.11 3.65 9.05
C ALA A 71 -16.33 3.84 8.14
N ALA A 72 -16.24 4.73 7.15
CA ALA A 72 -17.28 4.93 6.16
C ALA A 72 -17.48 3.70 5.27
N PHE A 73 -16.40 3.03 4.88
CA PHE A 73 -16.42 1.79 4.11
C PHE A 73 -17.13 0.67 4.89
N ARG A 74 -16.70 0.40 6.13
CA ARG A 74 -17.34 -0.60 7.00
C ARG A 74 -18.82 -0.32 7.21
N SER A 75 -19.19 0.94 7.45
CA SER A 75 -20.61 1.31 7.63
C SER A 75 -21.44 1.04 6.37
N LYS A 76 -20.86 1.16 5.17
CA LYS A 76 -21.55 0.81 3.92
C LYS A 76 -21.72 -0.71 3.80
N GLU A 77 -20.66 -1.47 4.06
CA GLU A 77 -20.71 -2.95 4.05
C GLU A 77 -21.76 -3.48 5.04
N ASP A 78 -21.73 -3.00 6.28
CA ASP A 78 -22.69 -3.42 7.32
C ASP A 78 -24.14 -3.13 6.91
N LYS A 79 -24.40 -1.97 6.28
CA LYS A 79 -25.73 -1.65 5.74
C LYS A 79 -26.13 -2.61 4.65
N GLU A 80 -25.22 -2.99 3.76
CA GLU A 80 -25.55 -3.94 2.70
C GLU A 80 -25.88 -5.34 3.24
N LEU A 81 -25.16 -5.80 4.26
CA LEU A 81 -25.37 -7.11 4.87
C LEU A 81 -26.67 -7.21 5.69
N THR A 82 -27.12 -6.10 6.26
CA THR A 82 -28.26 -6.05 7.19
C THR A 82 -29.57 -5.56 6.54
N THR A 83 -29.53 -5.09 5.29
CA THR A 83 -30.71 -4.52 4.62
C THR A 83 -31.15 -5.29 3.39
N LEU A 84 -32.48 -5.33 3.22
CA LEU A 84 -33.12 -5.79 2.00
C LEU A 84 -32.83 -4.81 0.86
N GLY A 85 -32.48 -5.34 -0.31
CA GLY A 85 -32.19 -4.52 -1.49
C GLY A 85 -32.31 -5.31 -2.78
N TRP A 86 -32.39 -4.61 -3.90
CA TRP A 86 -32.34 -5.23 -5.22
C TRP A 86 -30.90 -5.30 -5.71
N VAL A 87 -30.45 -6.49 -6.13
CA VAL A 87 -29.15 -6.66 -6.81
C VAL A 87 -29.33 -6.40 -8.30
N ASN A 88 -30.33 -7.04 -8.91
CA ASN A 88 -30.68 -6.83 -10.30
C ASN A 88 -32.18 -6.95 -10.49
N ARG A 89 -32.86 -5.81 -10.68
CA ARG A 89 -34.31 -5.76 -10.86
C ARG A 89 -34.77 -6.43 -12.16
N THR A 90 -33.99 -6.32 -13.22
CA THR A 90 -34.33 -6.87 -14.54
C THR A 90 -34.28 -8.40 -14.53
N ALA A 91 -33.39 -8.97 -13.72
CA ALA A 91 -33.28 -10.42 -13.51
C ALA A 91 -34.08 -10.93 -12.30
N ASP A 92 -34.85 -10.06 -11.64
CA ASP A 92 -35.62 -10.35 -10.41
C ASP A 92 -34.78 -10.92 -9.24
N ILE A 93 -33.53 -10.44 -9.12
CA ILE A 93 -32.59 -10.88 -8.08
C ILE A 93 -32.55 -9.84 -6.95
N ALA A 94 -33.07 -10.23 -5.79
CA ALA A 94 -33.02 -9.45 -4.55
C ALA A 94 -31.99 -10.00 -3.55
N ARG A 95 -31.40 -9.11 -2.76
CA ARG A 95 -30.56 -9.41 -1.60
C ARG A 95 -31.42 -9.38 -0.34
N ILE A 96 -31.25 -10.39 0.50
CA ILE A 96 -31.83 -10.47 1.83
C ILE A 96 -30.74 -10.28 2.90
N PRO A 97 -31.10 -9.79 4.11
CA PRO A 97 -30.18 -9.72 5.23
C PRO A 97 -29.60 -11.10 5.55
N VAL A 98 -28.32 -11.14 5.92
CA VAL A 98 -27.60 -12.41 6.14
C VAL A 98 -28.24 -13.22 7.28
N GLU A 99 -28.73 -12.55 8.33
CA GLU A 99 -29.41 -13.20 9.45
C GLU A 99 -30.66 -13.94 9.00
N GLU A 100 -31.46 -13.33 8.11
CA GLU A 100 -32.67 -13.97 7.59
C GLU A 100 -32.31 -15.08 6.60
N ALA A 101 -31.26 -14.91 5.79
CA ALA A 101 -30.76 -15.97 4.93
C ALA A 101 -30.34 -17.21 5.73
N MET A 102 -29.58 -17.02 6.81
CA MET A 102 -29.17 -18.12 7.70
C MET A 102 -30.39 -18.80 8.33
N LYS A 103 -31.38 -18.02 8.75
CA LYS A 103 -32.62 -18.54 9.34
C LYS A 103 -33.45 -19.35 8.32
N LEU A 104 -33.55 -18.90 7.07
CA LEU A 104 -34.23 -19.64 6.00
C LEU A 104 -33.51 -20.94 5.69
N VAL A 105 -32.17 -20.92 5.54
CA VAL A 105 -31.39 -22.13 5.30
C VAL A 105 -31.48 -23.12 6.48
N ALA A 106 -31.53 -22.62 7.71
CA ALA A 106 -31.71 -23.46 8.89
C ALA A 106 -33.09 -24.12 8.96
N GLN A 107 -34.13 -23.46 8.44
CA GLN A 107 -35.50 -23.97 8.41
C GLN A 107 -35.75 -24.91 7.22
N ASP A 108 -35.35 -24.49 6.01
CA ASP A 108 -35.70 -25.13 4.74
C ASP A 108 -34.62 -26.11 4.24
N GLY A 109 -33.44 -26.10 4.86
CA GLY A 109 -32.26 -26.84 4.42
C GLY A 109 -31.50 -26.13 3.30
N LEU A 110 -30.42 -26.76 2.82
CA LEU A 110 -29.61 -26.22 1.73
C LEU A 110 -30.35 -26.33 0.39
N PRO A 111 -30.46 -25.24 -0.39
CA PRO A 111 -31.07 -25.32 -1.72
C PRO A 111 -30.19 -26.16 -2.66
N ASN A 112 -30.80 -26.75 -3.68
CA ASN A 112 -30.09 -27.62 -4.60
C ASN A 112 -29.28 -26.80 -5.64
N TRP A 113 -28.08 -26.37 -5.23
CA TRP A 113 -27.15 -25.59 -6.05
C TRP A 113 -26.69 -26.33 -7.32
N SER A 114 -26.84 -27.66 -7.39
CA SER A 114 -26.44 -28.48 -8.54
C SER A 114 -27.34 -28.37 -9.77
N LYS A 115 -28.46 -27.63 -9.68
CA LYS A 115 -29.20 -27.19 -10.88
C LYS A 115 -28.63 -25.91 -11.49
N SER A 116 -27.94 -25.09 -10.71
CA SER A 116 -27.31 -23.85 -11.18
C SER A 116 -25.97 -24.10 -11.90
N THR A 117 -25.42 -25.30 -11.76
CA THR A 117 -24.15 -25.72 -12.37
C THR A 117 -24.23 -25.94 -13.89
N ALA A 118 -25.38 -25.78 -14.53
CA ALA A 118 -25.46 -25.69 -16.00
C ALA A 118 -24.72 -24.44 -16.56
N ALA A 119 -24.33 -23.50 -15.69
CA ALA A 119 -23.44 -22.37 -16.02
C ALA A 119 -21.93 -22.69 -15.89
N LEU A 120 -21.55 -23.89 -15.41
CA LEU A 120 -20.14 -24.29 -15.17
C LEU A 120 -19.28 -24.37 -16.45
N ASP A 121 -19.90 -24.50 -17.62
CA ASP A 121 -19.16 -24.54 -18.90
C ASP A 121 -18.37 -23.24 -19.13
N GLY A 122 -18.95 -22.10 -18.72
CA GLY A 122 -18.27 -20.81 -18.73
C GLY A 122 -17.18 -20.70 -17.65
N GLU A 123 -17.39 -21.32 -16.49
CA GLU A 123 -16.47 -21.25 -15.35
C GLU A 123 -15.18 -22.04 -15.61
N CYS A 124 -15.26 -23.22 -16.23
CA CYS A 124 -14.07 -23.97 -16.63
C CYS A 124 -13.26 -23.24 -17.72
N THR A 125 -13.93 -22.49 -18.59
CA THR A 125 -13.27 -21.64 -19.60
C THR A 125 -12.54 -20.47 -18.93
N LEU A 126 -13.14 -19.83 -17.93
CA LEU A 126 -12.50 -18.75 -17.16
C LEU A 126 -11.31 -19.25 -16.32
N LEU A 127 -11.40 -20.46 -15.76
CA LEU A 127 -10.32 -21.07 -14.98
C LEU A 127 -9.10 -21.39 -15.84
N ASP A 128 -9.30 -21.92 -17.05
CA ASP A 128 -8.21 -22.21 -17.99
C ASP A 128 -7.53 -20.92 -18.49
N GLN A 129 -8.32 -19.86 -18.72
CA GLN A 129 -7.81 -18.56 -19.18
C GLN A 129 -7.03 -17.80 -18.09
N ASN A 130 -7.54 -17.77 -16.86
CA ASN A 130 -6.99 -16.89 -15.81
C ASN A 130 -6.05 -17.62 -14.84
N VAL A 131 -6.23 -18.93 -14.61
CA VAL A 131 -5.45 -19.66 -13.60
C VAL A 131 -4.99 -21.05 -14.12
N PRO A 132 -4.21 -21.08 -15.21
CA PRO A 132 -3.89 -22.31 -15.94
C PRO A 132 -3.06 -23.34 -15.16
N ARG A 133 -2.38 -22.93 -14.07
CA ARG A 133 -1.55 -23.83 -13.23
C ARG A 133 -2.29 -24.47 -12.06
N ALA A 134 -3.55 -24.11 -11.85
CA ALA A 134 -4.25 -24.60 -10.69
C ALA A 134 -4.70 -26.08 -10.89
N PRO A 135 -4.58 -26.94 -9.87
CA PRO A 135 -4.90 -28.36 -10.00
C PRO A 135 -6.36 -28.60 -10.41
N GLN A 136 -7.27 -27.69 -10.09
CA GLN A 136 -8.68 -27.75 -10.48
C GLN A 136 -8.91 -27.72 -12.01
N VAL A 137 -7.97 -27.22 -12.82
CA VAL A 137 -8.08 -27.23 -14.29
C VAL A 137 -8.07 -28.66 -14.84
N GLY A 138 -7.37 -29.58 -14.17
CA GLY A 138 -7.39 -31.01 -14.52
C GLY A 138 -8.77 -31.64 -14.36
N ASN A 139 -9.49 -31.25 -13.31
CA ASN A 139 -10.85 -31.72 -13.05
C ASN A 139 -11.85 -31.20 -14.09
N CYS A 140 -11.70 -29.95 -14.54
CA CYS A 140 -12.49 -29.38 -15.65
C CYS A 140 -12.27 -30.13 -16.97
N ARG A 141 -11.01 -30.41 -17.34
CA ARG A 141 -10.70 -31.17 -18.57
C ARG A 141 -11.17 -32.62 -18.48
N GLY A 142 -11.18 -33.21 -17.29
CA GLY A 142 -11.70 -34.55 -17.03
C GLY A 142 -13.24 -34.65 -17.08
N GLY A 143 -13.95 -33.65 -16.55
CA GLY A 143 -15.42 -33.59 -16.59
C GLY A 143 -15.98 -33.44 -18.01
N ALA A 144 -15.35 -32.61 -18.85
CA ALA A 144 -15.72 -32.45 -20.26
C ALA A 144 -15.59 -33.76 -21.07
N LYS A 145 -14.69 -34.66 -20.68
CA LYS A 145 -14.53 -36.00 -21.28
C LYS A 145 -15.61 -36.98 -20.83
N ALA A 146 -16.19 -36.79 -19.64
CA ALA A 146 -17.20 -37.68 -19.07
C ALA A 146 -18.65 -37.34 -19.51
N GLY A 147 -18.91 -36.09 -19.92
CA GLY A 147 -20.20 -35.65 -20.48
C GLY A 147 -20.37 -35.90 -21.98
N ALA A 148 -19.33 -36.36 -22.67
CA ALA A 148 -19.34 -36.71 -24.10
C ALA A 148 -19.34 -38.24 -24.29
N GLY A 149 -20.39 -38.90 -23.81
CA GLY A 149 -20.71 -40.29 -24.14
C GLY A 149 -22.07 -40.35 -24.85
N PRO A 150 -22.29 -41.30 -25.79
CA PRO A 150 -23.48 -41.37 -26.63
C PRO A 150 -24.79 -41.56 -25.86
#